data_AF-T2J1F0-F1
#
_entry.id   AF-T2J1F0-F1
#
_cell.length_a   1.000
_cell.length_b   1.000
_cell.length_c   1.000
_cell.angle_alpha   90.00
_cell.angle_beta   90.00
_cell.angle_gamma   90.00
#
_symmetry.space_group_name_H-M   'P 1'
#
loop_
_entity.id
_entity.type
_entity.pdbx_description
1 polymer ?
#
loop_
_entity_poly.entity_id
_entity_poly.type
_entity_poly.pdbx_seq_one_letter_code
_entity_poly.pdbx_strand_id
1 'polypeptide(L)'
;MTIITIHEFSTGIAVQGTPENWWSTRFTGYMNLTLAKVPAVLQNAISNRLFQVAEGSVREAVETARAAGETTVQPAIIVREVKEGNHACSAIAVITPAKDEKGRTISVYRYFLTAGLGNLTHLLYWYFKKAKRPVFDPFDIKNEGDYYEFHTHNNNGAGDPLSKQEFKDLLASSEEIITIPYNLQCAPRIIHELASRRKKNNELIAWAYKVEGLSKTWYFKAIYPASKRAE
;
A
#
# COMPACT_ATOMS: atom_id res chain seq x y z
N MET A 1 21.82 -13.16 -9.96
CA MET A 1 21.08 -12.94 -8.70
C MET A 1 21.22 -11.48 -8.37
N THR A 2 20.12 -10.73 -8.33
CA THR A 2 20.14 -9.28 -8.12
C THR A 2 19.69 -9.00 -6.69
N ILE A 3 20.29 -8.01 -6.04
CA ILE A 3 19.86 -7.53 -4.72
C ILE A 3 19.14 -6.22 -4.95
N ILE A 4 17.96 -6.07 -4.36
CA ILE A 4 17.29 -4.77 -4.26
C ILE A 4 17.42 -4.26 -2.83
N THR A 5 17.57 -2.94 -2.69
CA THR A 5 17.45 -2.25 -1.41
C THR A 5 16.01 -1.80 -1.23
N ILE A 6 15.44 -2.10 -0.06
CA ILE A 6 14.10 -1.69 0.33
C ILE A 6 14.25 -0.68 1.45
N HIS A 7 13.87 0.54 1.14
CA HIS A 7 13.83 1.63 2.08
C HIS A 7 12.43 1.81 2.65
N GLU A 8 12.32 2.55 3.73
CA GLU A 8 11.05 2.92 4.32
C GLU A 8 11.04 4.33 4.89
N PHE A 9 9.84 4.85 5.04
CA PHE A 9 9.55 6.07 5.78
C PHE A 9 8.08 6.11 6.17
N SER A 10 7.76 6.94 7.14
CA SER A 10 6.41 7.07 7.69
C SER A 10 5.92 8.51 7.65
N THR A 11 4.62 8.67 7.77
CA THR A 11 3.99 9.98 8.01
C THR A 11 4.54 10.58 9.30
N GLY A 12 5.16 11.76 9.20
CA GLY A 12 5.67 12.46 10.37
C GLY A 12 4.53 12.99 11.22
N ILE A 13 4.52 12.62 12.50
CA ILE A 13 3.59 13.15 13.50
C ILE A 13 4.34 13.61 14.75
N ALA A 14 3.75 14.57 15.46
CA ALA A 14 4.11 14.85 16.84
C ALA A 14 3.27 13.96 17.76
N VAL A 15 3.86 12.84 18.19
CA VAL A 15 3.22 11.82 19.01
C VAL A 15 3.17 12.23 20.49
N GLN A 16 2.07 11.89 21.16
CA GLN A 16 1.88 11.96 22.61
C GLN A 16 1.30 10.63 23.10
N GLY A 17 1.55 10.26 24.35
CA GLY A 17 1.07 9.01 24.96
C GLY A 17 2.11 7.88 24.97
N THR A 18 1.63 6.63 25.02
CA THR A 18 2.46 5.41 25.07
C THR A 18 2.25 4.56 23.81
N PRO A 19 3.12 3.56 23.54
CA PRO A 19 2.94 2.65 22.40
C PRO A 19 1.54 2.01 22.30
N GLU A 20 0.90 1.75 23.43
CA GLU A 20 -0.43 1.14 23.52
C GLU A 20 -1.57 2.17 23.37
N ASN A 21 -1.31 3.44 23.68
CA ASN A 21 -2.30 4.51 23.65
C ASN A 21 -1.66 5.85 23.31
N TRP A 22 -1.54 6.13 22.01
CA TRP A 22 -0.97 7.37 21.49
C TRP A 22 -1.93 8.11 20.56
N TRP A 23 -1.66 9.40 20.36
CA TRP A 23 -2.34 10.24 19.38
C TRP A 23 -1.37 11.23 18.74
N SER A 24 -1.75 11.75 17.57
CA SER A 24 -1.04 12.83 16.89
C SER A 24 -1.58 14.20 17.31
N THR A 25 -0.68 15.12 17.65
CA THR A 25 -1.03 16.54 17.88
C THR A 25 -0.91 17.37 16.60
N ARG A 26 -0.02 16.98 15.68
CA ARG A 26 0.16 17.62 14.37
C ARG A 26 0.97 16.74 13.43
N PHE A 27 0.86 16.99 12.13
CA PHE A 27 1.76 16.44 11.12
C PHE A 27 3.07 17.24 11.05
N THR A 28 4.19 16.54 10.87
CA THR A 28 5.56 17.10 10.90
C THR A 28 6.37 16.81 9.64
N GLY A 29 5.72 16.28 8.59
CA GLY A 29 6.38 15.90 7.33
C GLY A 29 6.55 14.39 7.26
N TYR A 30 7.78 13.90 7.26
CA TYR A 30 8.11 12.48 7.27
C TYR A 30 8.98 12.10 8.48
N MET A 31 8.85 10.87 8.97
CA MET A 31 9.63 10.32 10.08
C MET A 31 10.04 8.87 9.81
N ASN A 32 10.96 8.32 10.60
CA ASN A 32 11.45 6.94 10.46
C ASN A 32 12.00 6.67 9.04
N LEU A 33 12.84 7.59 8.54
CA LEU A 33 13.40 7.53 7.19
C LEU A 33 14.68 6.70 7.17
N THR A 34 14.71 5.67 6.33
CA THR A 34 15.95 4.94 6.04
C THR A 34 16.74 5.50 4.86
N LEU A 35 16.30 6.66 4.34
CA LEU A 35 16.89 7.42 3.24
C LEU A 35 17.28 8.81 3.74
N ALA A 36 18.35 9.38 3.19
CA ALA A 36 18.69 10.80 3.41
C ALA A 36 17.51 11.74 3.09
N LYS A 37 16.75 11.42 2.04
CA LYS A 37 15.54 12.14 1.64
C LYS A 37 14.60 11.22 0.86
N VAL A 38 13.29 11.41 1.02
CA VAL A 38 12.29 10.75 0.17
C VAL A 38 12.51 11.16 -1.31
N PRO A 39 12.58 10.23 -2.28
CA PRO A 39 12.81 10.57 -3.68
C PRO A 39 11.74 11.54 -4.23
N ALA A 40 12.16 12.53 -5.02
CA ALA A 40 11.26 13.56 -5.55
C ALA A 40 10.08 12.98 -6.34
N VAL A 41 10.33 11.96 -7.18
CA VAL A 41 9.28 11.24 -7.93
C VAL A 41 8.18 10.67 -7.02
N LEU A 42 8.55 10.21 -5.82
CA LEU A 42 7.61 9.68 -4.84
C LEU A 42 6.92 10.81 -4.06
N GLN A 43 7.65 11.87 -3.67
CA GLN A 43 7.05 13.05 -3.04
C GLN A 43 5.99 13.69 -3.94
N ASN A 44 6.28 13.84 -5.23
CA ASN A 44 5.37 14.36 -6.24
C ASN A 44 4.13 13.47 -6.36
N ALA A 45 4.31 12.15 -6.37
CA ALA A 45 3.21 11.21 -6.38
C ALA A 45 2.32 11.28 -5.13
N ILE A 46 2.91 11.43 -3.94
CA ILE A 46 2.19 11.61 -2.68
C ILE A 46 1.42 12.93 -2.69
N SER A 47 2.07 14.03 -3.08
CA SER A 47 1.47 15.37 -3.17
C SER A 47 0.31 15.41 -4.17
N ASN A 48 0.41 14.64 -5.26
CA ASN A 48 -0.65 14.46 -6.24
C ASN A 48 -1.75 13.49 -5.80
N ARG A 49 -1.79 13.09 -4.52
CA ARG A 49 -2.82 12.25 -3.89
C ARG A 49 -2.95 10.84 -4.49
N LEU A 50 -1.90 10.35 -5.15
CA LEU A 50 -1.93 9.05 -5.82
C LEU A 50 -1.77 7.85 -4.86
N PHE A 51 -1.41 8.13 -3.61
CA PHE A 51 -1.43 7.17 -2.50
C PHE A 51 -2.54 7.47 -1.49
N GLN A 52 -3.43 8.43 -1.77
CA GLN A 52 -4.39 8.90 -0.79
C GLN A 52 -5.71 8.12 -0.88
N VAL A 53 -6.17 7.62 0.26
CA VAL A 53 -7.52 7.10 0.43
C VAL A 53 -8.54 8.26 0.45
N ALA A 54 -9.82 7.99 0.21
CA ALA A 54 -10.86 9.03 0.24
C ALA A 54 -11.01 9.62 1.65
N GLU A 55 -11.49 10.86 1.77
CA GLU A 55 -11.83 11.43 3.07
C GLU A 55 -12.89 10.57 3.77
N GLY A 56 -12.77 10.37 5.08
CA GLY A 56 -13.69 9.53 5.85
C GLY A 56 -13.47 8.02 5.71
N SER A 57 -12.83 7.52 4.64
CA SER A 57 -12.66 6.08 4.38
C SER A 57 -12.02 5.31 5.55
N VAL A 58 -11.06 5.91 6.24
CA VAL A 58 -10.37 5.25 7.37
C VAL A 58 -11.24 5.25 8.63
N ARG A 59 -12.10 6.26 8.82
CA ARG A 59 -13.13 6.23 9.87
C ARG A 59 -14.14 5.12 9.59
N GLU A 60 -14.58 5.01 8.34
CA GLU A 60 -15.52 3.97 7.92
C GLU A 60 -14.92 2.57 8.11
N ALA A 61 -13.65 2.36 7.79
CA ALA A 61 -12.97 1.08 8.06
C ALA A 61 -12.98 0.71 9.55
N VAL A 62 -12.83 1.69 10.45
CA VAL A 62 -12.94 1.49 11.90
C VAL A 62 -14.38 1.11 12.30
N GLU A 63 -15.38 1.76 11.71
CA GLU A 63 -16.79 1.48 11.98
C GLU A 63 -17.20 0.09 11.47
N THR A 64 -16.78 -0.28 10.26
CA THR A 64 -16.98 -1.62 9.67
C THR A 64 -16.37 -2.70 10.55
N ALA A 65 -15.11 -2.55 10.96
CA ALA A 65 -14.42 -3.51 11.83
C ALA A 65 -15.15 -3.66 13.18
N ARG A 66 -15.56 -2.54 13.79
CA ARG A 66 -16.31 -2.56 15.06
C ARG A 66 -17.65 -3.28 14.92
N ALA A 67 -18.39 -3.03 13.84
CA ALA A 67 -19.67 -3.69 13.58
C ALA A 67 -19.51 -5.21 13.40
N ALA A 68 -18.35 -5.66 12.89
CA ALA A 68 -17.98 -7.07 12.78
C ALA A 68 -17.42 -7.68 14.08
N GLY A 69 -17.32 -6.91 15.17
CA GLY A 69 -16.74 -7.37 16.45
C GLY A 69 -15.22 -7.46 16.44
N GLU A 70 -14.54 -6.83 15.48
CA GLU A 70 -13.09 -6.81 15.38
C GLU A 70 -12.49 -5.73 16.30
N THR A 71 -11.39 -6.06 16.97
CA THR A 71 -10.66 -5.13 17.86
C THR A 71 -9.56 -4.36 17.12
N THR A 72 -9.21 -4.78 15.91
CA THR A 72 -8.15 -4.17 15.09
C THR A 72 -8.65 -4.01 13.66
N VAL A 73 -8.34 -2.87 13.04
CA VAL A 73 -8.66 -2.62 11.64
C VAL A 73 -7.54 -3.15 10.78
N GLN A 74 -7.88 -3.92 9.74
CA GLN A 74 -6.89 -4.33 8.77
C GLN A 74 -6.39 -3.13 7.97
N PRO A 75 -5.06 -2.97 7.79
CA PRO A 75 -4.53 -1.84 7.05
C PRO A 75 -4.96 -1.91 5.59
N ALA A 76 -5.36 -0.76 5.05
CA ALA A 76 -5.49 -0.59 3.61
C ALA A 76 -4.10 -0.51 3.00
N ILE A 77 -3.95 -0.99 1.76
CA ILE A 77 -2.66 -0.97 1.07
C ILE A 77 -2.84 -0.42 -0.33
N ILE A 78 -2.01 0.55 -0.70
CA ILE A 78 -1.88 1.05 -2.08
C ILE A 78 -0.50 0.68 -2.59
N VAL A 79 -0.46 0.07 -3.77
CA VAL A 79 0.78 -0.43 -4.38
C VAL A 79 0.90 0.15 -5.77
N ARG A 80 2.04 0.76 -6.07
CA ARG A 80 2.23 1.36 -7.38
C ARG A 80 3.68 1.62 -7.77
N GLU A 81 3.85 1.70 -9.07
CA GLU A 81 5.01 2.28 -9.73
C GLU A 81 4.81 3.79 -9.95
N VAL A 82 5.90 4.53 -9.80
CA VAL A 82 5.98 5.96 -10.11
C VAL A 82 7.21 6.23 -10.97
N LYS A 83 7.08 7.12 -11.96
CA LYS A 83 8.17 7.50 -12.85
C LYS A 83 8.05 8.98 -13.22
N GLU A 84 9.18 9.67 -13.23
CA GLU A 84 9.33 11.05 -13.69
C GLU A 84 10.73 11.22 -14.30
N GLY A 85 10.79 11.48 -15.61
CA GLY A 85 12.04 11.48 -16.36
C GLY A 85 12.79 10.15 -16.21
N ASN A 86 14.03 10.24 -15.72
CA ASN A 86 14.91 9.09 -15.48
C ASN A 86 14.77 8.49 -14.07
N HIS A 87 13.93 9.07 -13.21
CA HIS A 87 13.71 8.57 -11.85
C HIS A 87 12.46 7.72 -11.81
N ALA A 88 12.57 6.53 -11.20
CA ALA A 88 11.45 5.64 -11.01
C ALA A 88 11.54 4.92 -9.66
N CYS A 89 10.39 4.62 -9.07
CA CYS A 89 10.30 3.83 -7.85
C CYS A 89 9.11 2.87 -7.91
N SER A 90 9.27 1.73 -7.27
CA SER A 90 8.21 0.79 -6.93
C SER A 90 7.92 0.94 -5.44
N ALA A 91 6.67 1.17 -5.06
CA ALA A 91 6.32 1.48 -3.68
C ALA A 91 5.02 0.82 -3.19
N ILE A 92 5.00 0.51 -1.89
CA ILE A 92 3.84 0.11 -1.10
C ILE A 92 3.58 1.22 -0.09
N ALA A 93 2.33 1.67 0.02
CA ALA A 93 1.85 2.49 1.13
C ALA A 93 0.87 1.66 1.96
N VAL A 94 1.19 1.50 3.24
CA VAL A 94 0.35 0.84 4.23
C VAL A 94 -0.35 1.92 5.03
N ILE A 95 -1.68 1.96 4.94
CA ILE A 95 -2.51 2.98 5.58
C ILE A 95 -3.14 2.39 6.83
N THR A 96 -2.96 3.07 7.96
CA THR A 96 -3.49 2.65 9.26
C THR A 96 -4.34 3.77 9.86
N PRO A 97 -5.51 3.47 10.47
CA PRO A 97 -6.22 4.43 11.30
C PRO A 97 -5.41 4.80 12.53
N ALA A 98 -5.32 6.10 12.81
CA ALA A 98 -4.80 6.64 14.06
C ALA A 98 -5.77 7.67 14.63
N LYS A 99 -5.50 8.15 15.84
CA LYS A 99 -6.25 9.24 16.48
C LYS A 99 -5.42 10.52 16.48
N ASP A 100 -6.09 11.64 16.32
CA ASP A 100 -5.54 12.94 16.71
C ASP A 100 -5.91 13.30 18.16
N GLU A 101 -5.37 14.42 18.65
CA GLU A 101 -5.64 14.97 19.98
C GLU A 101 -7.12 15.24 20.28
N LYS A 102 -7.96 15.37 19.25
CA LYS A 102 -9.41 15.58 19.37
C LYS A 102 -10.18 14.24 19.31
N GLY A 103 -9.46 13.12 19.27
CA GLY A 103 -10.04 11.78 19.13
C GLY A 103 -10.57 11.47 17.74
N ARG A 104 -10.32 12.33 16.74
CA ARG A 104 -10.76 12.11 15.36
C ARG A 104 -9.88 11.06 14.71
N THR A 105 -10.48 10.21 13.89
CA THR A 105 -9.74 9.23 13.09
C THR A 105 -9.00 9.93 11.96
N ILE A 106 -7.69 9.73 11.88
CA ILE A 106 -6.81 10.21 10.82
C ILE A 106 -6.15 9.02 10.11
N SER A 107 -5.69 9.25 8.87
CA SER A 107 -4.91 8.27 8.11
C SER A 107 -3.42 8.54 8.29
N VAL A 108 -2.68 7.54 8.77
CA VAL A 108 -1.21 7.56 8.81
C VAL A 108 -0.66 6.47 7.91
N TYR A 109 0.49 6.76 7.30
CA TYR A 109 1.08 5.94 6.25
C TYR A 109 2.46 5.47 6.65
N ARG A 110 2.75 4.20 6.39
CA ARG A 110 4.11 3.65 6.33
C ARG A 110 4.39 3.22 4.88
N TYR A 111 5.45 3.77 4.31
CA TYR A 111 5.85 3.54 2.93
C TYR A 111 7.05 2.61 2.88
N PHE A 112 7.02 1.67 1.95
CA PHE A 112 8.16 0.85 1.57
C PHE A 112 8.45 1.07 0.09
N LEU A 113 9.70 1.28 -0.27
CA LEU A 113 10.07 1.59 -1.64
C LEU A 113 11.40 0.98 -2.04
N THR A 114 11.55 0.78 -3.34
CA THR A 114 12.82 0.44 -3.97
C THR A 114 12.95 1.20 -5.29
N ALA A 115 14.19 1.46 -5.70
CA ALA A 115 14.47 2.17 -6.93
C ALA A 115 14.08 1.34 -8.15
N GLY A 116 13.64 2.00 -9.22
CA GLY A 116 13.28 1.37 -10.49
C GLY A 116 11.85 0.82 -10.57
N LEU A 117 11.49 0.45 -11.79
CA LEU A 117 10.23 -0.23 -12.13
C LEU A 117 10.41 -1.75 -12.10
N GLY A 118 9.31 -2.50 -12.12
CA GLY A 118 9.31 -3.96 -12.18
C GLY A 118 9.60 -4.64 -10.84
N ASN A 119 9.84 -3.88 -9.78
CA ASN A 119 10.23 -4.41 -8.47
C ASN A 119 9.05 -4.69 -7.52
N LEU A 120 7.81 -4.39 -7.94
CA LEU A 120 6.61 -4.60 -7.11
C LEU A 120 6.48 -6.06 -6.63
N THR A 121 6.69 -7.05 -7.50
CA THR A 121 6.62 -8.47 -7.10
C THR A 121 7.58 -8.81 -5.97
N HIS A 122 8.81 -8.29 -6.02
CA HIS A 122 9.82 -8.52 -4.99
C HIS A 122 9.47 -7.80 -3.69
N LEU A 123 9.06 -6.53 -3.79
CA LEU A 123 8.64 -5.73 -2.65
C LEU A 123 7.42 -6.33 -1.93
N LEU A 124 6.44 -6.84 -2.68
CA LEU A 124 5.26 -7.53 -2.15
C LEU A 124 5.63 -8.85 -1.48
N TYR A 125 6.50 -9.64 -2.10
CA TYR A 125 6.96 -10.89 -1.49
C TYR A 125 7.67 -10.61 -0.17
N TRP A 126 8.60 -9.67 -0.15
CA TRP A 126 9.27 -9.24 1.07
C TRP A 126 8.25 -8.81 2.14
N TYR A 127 7.34 -7.88 1.82
CA TYR A 127 6.37 -7.35 2.77
C TYR A 127 5.45 -8.44 3.35
N PHE A 128 4.83 -9.27 2.48
CA PHE A 128 3.82 -10.25 2.90
C PHE A 128 4.38 -11.55 3.46
N LYS A 129 5.63 -11.93 3.13
CA LYS A 129 6.22 -13.22 3.49
C LYS A 129 7.46 -13.14 4.38
N LYS A 130 8.17 -12.02 4.42
CA LYS A 130 9.43 -11.88 5.18
C LYS A 130 9.36 -10.82 6.28
N ALA A 131 8.82 -9.64 5.99
CA ALA A 131 8.85 -8.49 6.89
C ALA A 131 7.86 -8.54 8.07
N LYS A 132 6.99 -9.57 8.15
CA LYS A 132 5.86 -9.64 9.10
C LYS A 132 4.83 -8.50 8.94
N ARG A 133 4.73 -7.90 7.75
CA ARG A 133 3.71 -6.88 7.40
C ARG A 133 3.66 -5.69 8.36
N PRO A 134 4.78 -4.96 8.51
CA PRO A 134 4.86 -3.82 9.40
C PRO A 134 3.83 -2.75 9.03
N VAL A 135 3.12 -2.25 10.04
CA VAL A 135 2.18 -1.13 9.94
C VAL A 135 2.82 0.14 10.50
N PHE A 136 2.10 1.25 10.42
CA PHE A 136 2.55 2.50 11.03
C PHE A 136 2.73 2.34 12.54
N ASP A 137 3.92 2.67 13.02
CA ASP A 137 4.26 2.77 14.43
C ASP A 137 5.17 3.98 14.62
N PRO A 138 4.74 5.02 15.35
CA PRO A 138 5.56 6.22 15.57
C PRO A 138 6.74 5.96 16.53
N PHE A 139 6.75 4.84 17.25
CA PHE A 139 7.83 4.45 18.18
C PHE A 139 8.86 3.49 17.54
N ASP A 140 8.60 2.98 16.34
CA ASP A 140 9.57 2.20 15.54
C ASP A 140 10.56 3.14 14.83
N ILE A 141 11.53 3.64 15.59
CA ILE A 141 12.53 4.59 15.11
C ILE A 141 13.46 3.93 14.08
N LYS A 142 13.60 4.57 12.92
CA LYS A 142 14.53 4.19 11.84
C LYS A 142 15.48 5.33 11.51
N ASN A 143 16.72 4.99 11.18
CA ASN A 143 17.76 5.93 10.78
C ASN A 143 18.15 5.71 9.32
N GLU A 144 18.79 6.73 8.74
CA GLU A 144 19.41 6.62 7.42
C GLU A 144 20.38 5.43 7.38
N GLY A 145 20.24 4.57 6.36
CA GLY A 145 21.05 3.35 6.23
C GLY A 145 20.40 2.09 6.80
N ASP A 146 19.32 2.20 7.60
CA ASP A 146 18.57 1.05 8.12
C ASP A 146 17.67 0.39 7.04
N TYR A 147 18.16 0.28 5.80
CA TYR A 147 17.44 -0.36 4.70
C TYR A 147 17.51 -1.89 4.80
N TYR A 148 16.57 -2.55 4.13
CA TYR A 148 16.58 -4.00 3.99
C TYR A 148 17.21 -4.40 2.66
N GLU A 149 18.09 -5.38 2.69
CA GLU A 149 18.55 -6.06 1.48
C GLU A 149 17.65 -7.25 1.18
N PHE A 150 17.16 -7.32 -0.05
CA PHE A 150 16.34 -8.43 -0.49
C PHE A 150 16.90 -9.05 -1.77
N HIS A 151 17.28 -10.33 -1.67
CA HIS A 151 17.73 -11.10 -2.80
C HIS A 151 16.56 -11.48 -3.71
N THR A 152 16.60 -11.04 -4.96
CA THR A 152 15.60 -11.42 -5.96
C THR A 152 15.86 -12.87 -6.39
N HIS A 153 15.23 -13.82 -5.71
CA HIS A 153 15.18 -15.20 -6.21
C HIS A 153 14.17 -15.28 -7.36
N ASN A 154 14.49 -16.09 -8.38
CA ASN A 154 13.51 -16.55 -9.36
C ASN A 154 12.51 -17.44 -8.63
N ASN A 155 11.38 -16.87 -8.21
CA ASN A 155 10.23 -17.63 -7.69
C ASN A 155 9.51 -18.32 -8.87
N ASN A 156 10.20 -19.22 -9.57
CA ASN A 156 9.69 -19.96 -10.72
C ASN A 156 8.83 -21.17 -10.33
N GLY A 157 8.49 -21.34 -9.04
CA GLY A 157 7.82 -22.54 -8.53
C GLY A 157 6.32 -22.41 -8.25
N ALA A 158 5.72 -21.23 -8.41
CA ALA A 158 4.30 -21.05 -8.13
C ALA A 158 3.50 -21.00 -9.44
N GLY A 159 2.56 -21.93 -9.61
CA GLY A 159 1.63 -21.93 -10.74
C GLY A 159 0.88 -20.61 -10.93
N ASP A 160 0.18 -20.47 -12.06
CA ASP A 160 -0.53 -19.25 -12.43
C ASP A 160 -1.50 -18.83 -11.31
N PRO A 161 -1.29 -17.66 -10.66
CA PRO A 161 -2.18 -17.19 -9.61
C PRO A 161 -3.60 -16.87 -10.12
N LEU A 162 -3.80 -16.72 -11.44
CA LEU A 162 -5.11 -16.50 -12.07
C LEU A 162 -5.68 -17.77 -12.72
N SER A 163 -5.26 -18.95 -12.27
CA SER A 163 -5.72 -20.23 -12.81
C SER A 163 -7.22 -20.50 -12.61
N LYS A 164 -7.82 -19.96 -11.54
CA LYS A 164 -9.26 -20.09 -11.26
C LYS A 164 -10.11 -19.27 -12.23
N GLN A 165 -11.30 -19.79 -12.56
CA GLN A 165 -12.20 -19.17 -13.53
C GLN A 165 -12.63 -17.75 -13.13
N GLU A 166 -12.97 -17.54 -11.86
CA GLU A 166 -13.35 -16.23 -11.31
C GLU A 166 -12.33 -15.12 -11.62
N PHE A 167 -11.02 -15.43 -11.61
CA PHE A 167 -9.98 -14.45 -11.92
C PHE A 167 -9.76 -14.27 -13.42
N LYS A 168 -9.99 -15.31 -14.22
CA LYS A 168 -9.97 -15.21 -15.68
C LYS A 168 -11.10 -14.32 -16.18
N ASP A 169 -12.28 -14.46 -15.60
CA ASP A 169 -13.46 -13.66 -15.93
C ASP A 169 -13.22 -12.18 -15.58
N LEU A 170 -12.64 -11.90 -14.39
CA LEU A 170 -12.24 -10.54 -14.01
C LEU A 170 -11.22 -9.93 -14.98
N LEU A 171 -10.25 -10.72 -15.44
CA LEU A 171 -9.25 -10.25 -16.40
C LEU A 171 -9.86 -9.97 -17.78
N ALA A 172 -10.84 -10.77 -18.19
CA ALA A 172 -11.55 -10.67 -19.47
C ALA A 172 -12.61 -9.56 -19.51
N SER A 173 -12.99 -8.99 -18.36
CA SER A 173 -13.92 -7.87 -18.25
C SER A 173 -13.58 -6.73 -19.22
N SER A 174 -14.58 -5.99 -19.69
CA SER A 174 -14.38 -4.78 -20.51
C SER A 174 -14.07 -3.54 -19.66
N GLU A 175 -14.27 -3.60 -18.34
CA GLU A 175 -14.06 -2.47 -17.43
C GLU A 175 -12.61 -2.00 -17.43
N GLU A 176 -12.38 -0.69 -17.43
CA GLU A 176 -11.02 -0.14 -17.41
C GLU A 176 -10.29 -0.47 -16.10
N ILE A 177 -11.03 -0.54 -15.01
CA ILE A 177 -10.56 -0.84 -13.65
C ILE A 177 -11.22 -2.13 -13.19
N ILE A 178 -10.41 -3.09 -12.74
CA ILE A 178 -10.94 -4.34 -12.19
C ILE A 178 -11.34 -4.10 -10.73
N THR A 179 -12.64 -3.93 -10.48
CA THR A 179 -13.18 -4.01 -9.11
C THR A 179 -13.40 -5.47 -8.76
N ILE A 180 -12.63 -5.96 -7.79
CA ILE A 180 -12.66 -7.37 -7.37
C ILE A 180 -13.80 -7.52 -6.36
N PRO A 181 -14.74 -8.46 -6.55
CA PRO A 181 -15.85 -8.65 -5.61
C PRO A 181 -15.36 -8.85 -4.17
N TYR A 182 -15.98 -8.17 -3.21
CA TYR A 182 -15.58 -8.22 -1.80
C TYR A 182 -15.56 -9.64 -1.23
N ASN A 183 -16.57 -10.44 -1.60
CA ASN A 183 -16.73 -11.83 -1.17
C ASN A 183 -15.73 -12.80 -1.82
N LEU A 184 -15.00 -12.38 -2.85
CA LEU A 184 -13.97 -13.16 -3.49
C LEU A 184 -12.67 -13.05 -2.68
N GLN A 185 -12.26 -14.15 -2.05
CA GLN A 185 -11.01 -14.18 -1.28
C GLN A 185 -9.81 -13.90 -2.20
N CYS A 186 -9.29 -12.69 -2.13
CA CYS A 186 -8.24 -12.23 -3.04
C CYS A 186 -6.96 -11.90 -2.29
N ALA A 187 -5.89 -12.67 -2.58
CA ALA A 187 -4.58 -12.40 -2.05
C ALA A 187 -3.90 -11.25 -2.83
N PRO A 188 -3.07 -10.42 -2.19
CA PRO A 188 -2.34 -9.32 -2.85
C PRO A 188 -1.57 -9.72 -4.12
N ARG A 189 -1.02 -10.96 -4.18
CA ARG A 189 -0.36 -11.49 -5.40
C ARG A 189 -1.33 -11.59 -6.59
N ILE A 190 -2.59 -11.96 -6.35
CA ILE A 190 -3.62 -12.11 -7.38
C ILE A 190 -4.00 -10.72 -7.91
N ILE A 191 -4.21 -9.74 -7.02
CA ILE A 191 -4.50 -8.35 -7.39
C ILE A 191 -3.37 -7.78 -8.23
N HIS A 192 -2.12 -8.00 -7.80
CA HIS A 192 -0.96 -7.57 -8.55
C HIS A 192 -0.92 -8.20 -9.95
N GLU A 193 -1.17 -9.50 -10.07
CA GLU A 193 -1.19 -10.18 -11.37
C GLU A 193 -2.31 -9.65 -12.28
N LEU A 194 -3.52 -9.44 -11.74
CA LEU A 194 -4.63 -8.82 -12.48
C LEU A 194 -4.21 -7.44 -13.02
N ALA A 195 -3.67 -6.58 -12.16
CA ALA A 195 -3.19 -5.25 -12.55
C ALA A 195 -2.05 -5.31 -13.59
N SER A 196 -1.11 -6.25 -13.42
CA SER A 196 0.04 -6.44 -14.32
C SER A 196 -0.37 -6.94 -15.70
N ARG A 197 -1.35 -7.86 -15.81
CA ARG A 197 -1.85 -8.33 -17.11
C ARG A 197 -2.78 -7.34 -17.80
N ARG A 198 -3.45 -6.48 -17.02
CA ARG A 198 -4.34 -5.43 -17.55
C ARG A 198 -3.57 -4.20 -18.04
N LYS A 199 -2.37 -3.98 -17.52
CA LYS A 199 -1.46 -2.92 -17.95
C LYS A 199 -1.20 -2.99 -19.46
N LYS A 200 -1.43 -1.87 -20.15
CA LYS A 200 -1.01 -1.69 -21.55
C LYS A 200 0.48 -1.35 -21.60
N ASN A 201 1.08 -1.46 -22.79
CA ASN A 201 2.49 -1.13 -22.99
C ASN A 201 2.83 0.26 -22.42
N ASN A 202 3.92 0.33 -21.64
CA ASN A 202 4.44 1.52 -20.97
C ASN A 202 3.58 2.14 -19.84
N GLU A 203 2.39 1.63 -19.53
CA GLU A 203 1.65 2.11 -18.36
C GLU A 203 2.36 1.71 -17.06
N LEU A 204 2.14 2.46 -15.98
CA LEU A 204 2.64 2.09 -14.65
C LEU A 204 1.60 1.25 -13.93
N ILE A 205 2.06 0.28 -13.13
CA ILE A 205 1.15 -0.57 -12.36
C ILE A 205 0.67 0.22 -11.13
N ALA A 206 -0.62 0.19 -10.85
CA ALA A 206 -1.20 0.66 -9.60
C ALA A 206 -2.42 -0.18 -9.22
N TRP A 207 -2.50 -0.60 -7.97
CA TRP A 207 -3.64 -1.34 -7.42
C TRP A 207 -3.81 -1.09 -5.93
N ALA A 208 -5.00 -1.39 -5.41
CA ALA A 208 -5.34 -1.18 -4.00
C ALA A 208 -5.93 -2.45 -3.37
N TYR A 209 -5.72 -2.61 -2.06
CA TYR A 209 -6.18 -3.74 -1.25
C TYR A 209 -6.82 -3.26 0.03
N LYS A 210 -8.04 -3.74 0.29
CA LYS A 210 -8.85 -3.45 1.48
C LYS A 210 -9.02 -1.94 1.70
N VAL A 211 -9.43 -1.25 0.65
CA VAL A 211 -9.76 0.18 0.71
C VAL A 211 -11.27 0.37 0.83
N GLU A 212 -11.71 1.25 1.73
CA GLU A 212 -13.12 1.71 1.76
C GLU A 212 -13.37 2.81 0.71
N GLY A 213 -12.32 3.51 0.26
CA GLY A 213 -12.41 4.51 -0.78
C GLY A 213 -11.05 5.07 -1.17
N LEU A 214 -10.92 5.53 -2.42
CA LEU A 214 -9.71 6.10 -2.99
C LEU A 214 -9.95 7.54 -3.44
N SER A 215 -8.96 8.42 -3.27
CA SER A 215 -9.08 9.80 -3.75
C SER A 215 -9.02 9.92 -5.28
N LYS A 216 -8.40 8.95 -5.97
CA LYS A 216 -8.10 8.99 -7.41
C LYS A 216 -8.24 7.61 -8.07
N THR A 217 -9.45 7.04 -8.01
CA THR A 217 -9.77 5.66 -8.43
C THR A 217 -9.32 5.34 -9.87
N TRP A 218 -9.46 6.29 -10.81
CA TRP A 218 -9.09 6.15 -12.23
C TRP A 218 -7.60 5.90 -12.51
N TYR A 219 -6.72 6.03 -11.52
CA TYR A 219 -5.30 5.70 -11.68
C TYR A 219 -4.96 4.24 -11.37
N PHE A 220 -5.95 3.45 -10.93
CA PHE A 220 -5.75 2.06 -10.51
C PHE A 220 -6.20 1.10 -11.62
N LYS A 221 -5.53 -0.05 -11.73
CA LYS A 221 -5.90 -1.13 -12.66
C LYS A 221 -6.71 -2.23 -11.98
N ALA A 222 -6.51 -2.42 -10.68
CA ALA A 222 -7.29 -3.34 -9.87
C ALA A 222 -7.51 -2.80 -8.46
N ILE A 223 -8.70 -3.02 -7.91
CA ILE A 223 -9.07 -2.58 -6.57
C ILE A 223 -9.76 -3.75 -5.88
N TYR A 224 -9.26 -4.12 -4.70
CA TYR A 224 -9.98 -5.01 -3.79
C TYR A 224 -10.56 -4.18 -2.64
N PRO A 225 -11.89 -4.09 -2.54
CA PRO A 225 -12.56 -3.25 -1.55
C PRO A 225 -12.45 -3.84 -0.14
N ALA A 226 -12.58 -2.99 0.88
CA ALA A 226 -12.59 -3.40 2.29
C ALA A 226 -13.92 -4.02 2.72
N SER A 227 -15.02 -3.64 2.07
CA SER A 227 -16.38 -4.01 2.44
C SER A 227 -17.27 -4.10 1.21
N LYS A 228 -18.46 -4.71 1.33
CA LYS A 228 -19.45 -4.76 0.24
C LYS A 228 -19.95 -3.37 -0.18
N ARG A 229 -19.89 -2.39 0.73
CA ARG A 229 -20.28 -1.00 0.47
C ARG A 229 -19.23 -0.25 -0.35
N ALA A 230 -17.96 -0.66 -0.26
CA ALA A 230 -16.85 -0.06 -0.98
C ALA A 230 -16.57 -0.73 -2.34
N GLU A 231 -17.26 -1.83 -2.64
CA GLU A 231 -17.30 -2.46 -3.97
C GLU A 231 -18.16 -1.62 -4.93
#